data_AF-A0A935MPW2-F1
#
_entry.id   AF-A0A935MPW2-F1
#
_cell.length_a   1.000
_cell.length_b   1.000
_cell.length_c   1.000
_cell.angle_alpha   90.00
_cell.angle_beta   90.00
_cell.angle_gamma   90.00
#
_symmetry.space_group_name_H-M   'P 1'
#
loop_
_entity.id
_entity.type
_entity.pdbx_description
1 polymer ?
#
loop_
_entity_poly.entity_id
_entity_poly.type
_entity_poly.pdbx_seq_one_letter_code
_entity_poly.pdbx_strand_id
1 'polypeptide(L)'
;MNKLLYIVVVLALLALSGCVTTKYTFNGESYRSSPDALAAQKVFLDKLLAEIKSRDNTIDAKVLVVTPAASTIEALGIKRTGTPKQEQIDFMTQFTVSDQLFFVDALKKSKLFKQVESRVAEHTLKEARLAEEKYSAVIYFHLVSPTQGGWYLIKSGIDAPTQINSDAIAKGAPRIESWIDSIESAYKKRG
;
A
#
# COMPACT_ATOMS: atom_id res chain seq x y z
N MET A 1 -28.33 48.13 30.21
CA MET A 1 -28.80 46.73 30.04
C MET A 1 -28.28 46.03 28.77
N ASN A 2 -27.27 46.58 28.07
CA ASN A 2 -26.83 46.05 26.76
C ASN A 2 -25.48 45.30 26.77
N LYS A 3 -24.72 45.34 27.88
CA LYS A 3 -23.40 44.70 27.97
C LYS A 3 -23.47 43.18 28.19
N LEU A 4 -24.48 42.69 28.91
CA LEU A 4 -24.64 41.25 29.18
C LEU A 4 -25.03 40.47 27.90
N LEU A 5 -25.88 41.07 27.06
CA LEU A 5 -26.32 40.48 25.79
C LEU A 5 -25.14 40.31 24.81
N TYR A 6 -24.22 41.29 24.77
CA TYR A 6 -23.05 41.27 23.90
C TYR A 6 -22.05 40.15 24.28
N ILE A 7 -21.86 39.91 25.58
CA ILE A 7 -20.95 38.86 26.07
C ILE A 7 -21.49 37.46 25.72
N VAL A 8 -22.81 37.25 25.86
CA VAL A 8 -23.45 35.97 25.51
C VAL A 8 -23.38 35.70 24.00
N VAL A 9 -23.55 36.73 23.16
CA VAL A 9 -23.46 36.59 21.70
C VAL A 9 -22.03 36.32 21.22
N VAL A 10 -21.01 36.96 21.83
CA VAL A 10 -19.60 36.71 21.48
C VAL A 10 -19.14 35.32 21.93
N LEU A 11 -19.58 34.84 23.10
CA LEU A 11 -19.31 33.47 23.56
C LEU A 11 -19.98 32.41 22.68
N ALA A 12 -21.19 32.66 22.18
CA ALA A 12 -21.88 31.77 21.25
C ALA A 12 -21.21 31.71 19.87
N LEU A 13 -20.64 32.83 19.38
CA LEU A 13 -19.90 32.88 18.11
C LEU A 13 -18.54 32.18 18.18
N LEU A 14 -17.86 32.20 19.33
CA LEU A 14 -16.60 31.45 19.55
C LEU A 14 -16.81 29.92 19.68
N ALA A 15 -18.01 29.47 20.05
CA ALA A 15 -18.36 28.05 20.05
C ALA A 15 -18.64 27.49 18.64
N LEU A 16 -18.96 28.36 17.67
CA LEU A 16 -19.24 28.01 16.28
C LEU A 16 -18.00 28.05 15.36
N SER A 17 -16.87 28.61 15.82
CA SER A 17 -15.56 28.40 15.18
C SER A 17 -14.98 27.02 15.50
N GLY A 18 -15.85 25.99 15.51
CA GLY A 18 -15.51 24.60 15.65
C GLY A 18 -14.44 24.25 14.63
N CYS A 19 -13.25 23.97 15.16
CA CYS A 19 -12.03 23.67 14.46
C CYS A 19 -12.26 22.83 13.21
N VAL A 20 -11.48 23.12 12.17
CA VAL A 20 -11.19 22.18 11.09
C VAL A 20 -10.65 20.91 11.73
N THR A 21 -11.54 19.98 12.09
CA THR A 21 -11.15 18.66 12.59
C THR A 21 -10.36 18.01 11.48
N THR A 22 -9.11 17.68 11.75
CA THR A 22 -8.32 16.80 10.88
C THR A 22 -9.14 15.54 10.66
N LYS A 23 -9.74 15.39 9.46
CA LYS A 23 -10.55 14.24 9.11
C LYS A 23 -9.64 13.22 8.44
N TYR A 24 -9.54 12.04 9.02
CA TYR A 24 -8.96 10.87 8.38
C TYR A 24 -10.05 10.23 7.53
N THR A 25 -9.82 10.05 6.24
CA THR A 25 -10.83 9.50 5.34
C THR A 25 -10.40 8.16 4.77
N PHE A 26 -11.31 7.19 4.78
CA PHE A 26 -11.11 5.90 4.15
C PHE A 26 -12.44 5.38 3.60
N ASN A 27 -12.42 4.88 2.36
CA ASN A 27 -13.59 4.31 1.67
C ASN A 27 -14.86 5.19 1.71
N GLY A 28 -14.70 6.52 1.62
CA GLY A 28 -15.81 7.48 1.66
C GLY A 28 -16.29 7.85 3.07
N GLU A 29 -15.78 7.20 4.12
CA GLU A 29 -16.09 7.51 5.52
C GLU A 29 -15.03 8.41 6.15
N SER A 30 -15.44 9.25 7.11
CA SER A 30 -14.54 10.11 7.89
C SER A 30 -14.44 9.59 9.32
N TYR A 31 -13.22 9.49 9.82
CA TYR A 31 -12.89 9.02 11.16
C TYR A 31 -12.34 10.16 12.01
N ARG A 32 -12.57 10.06 13.33
CA ARG A 32 -12.11 11.06 14.31
C ARG A 32 -10.63 10.92 14.65
N SER A 33 -10.04 9.76 14.38
CA SER A 33 -8.66 9.44 14.71
C SER A 33 -8.00 8.59 13.61
N SER A 34 -6.68 8.68 13.52
CA SER A 34 -5.86 7.83 12.64
C SER A 34 -6.02 6.34 12.96
N PRO A 35 -5.97 5.90 14.25
CA PRO A 35 -6.19 4.50 14.61
C PRO A 35 -7.53 3.92 14.13
N ASP A 36 -8.63 4.68 14.23
CA ASP A 36 -9.94 4.20 13.78
C ASP A 36 -9.98 3.98 12.25
N ALA A 37 -9.38 4.90 11.48
CA ALA A 37 -9.28 4.77 10.03
C ALA A 37 -8.40 3.59 9.61
N LEU A 38 -7.26 3.38 10.27
CA LEU A 38 -6.36 2.26 10.01
C LEU A 38 -7.02 0.91 10.39
N ALA A 39 -7.80 0.88 11.47
CA ALA A 39 -8.58 -0.31 11.83
C ALA A 39 -9.64 -0.64 10.77
N ALA A 40 -10.35 0.37 10.26
CA ALA A 40 -11.32 0.20 9.18
C ALA A 40 -10.65 -0.28 7.88
N GLN A 41 -9.48 0.27 7.52
CA GLN A 41 -8.66 -0.20 6.41
C GLN A 41 -8.30 -1.68 6.60
N LYS A 42 -7.81 -2.06 7.77
CA LYS A 42 -7.43 -3.46 8.05
C LYS A 42 -8.61 -4.40 7.84
N VAL A 43 -9.78 -4.08 8.39
CA VAL A 43 -11.00 -4.91 8.20
C VAL A 43 -11.36 -5.03 6.72
N PHE A 44 -11.22 -3.95 5.95
CA PHE A 44 -11.44 -3.97 4.52
C PHE A 44 -10.42 -4.86 3.78
N LEU A 45 -9.12 -4.74 4.09
CA LEU A 45 -8.06 -5.56 3.50
C LEU A 45 -8.24 -7.05 3.86
N ASP A 46 -8.62 -7.37 5.09
CA ASP A 46 -8.91 -8.75 5.51
C ASP A 46 -10.08 -9.35 4.72
N LYS A 47 -11.12 -8.56 4.43
CA LYS A 47 -12.25 -8.98 3.57
C LYS A 47 -11.80 -9.23 2.14
N LEU A 48 -11.03 -8.30 1.55
CA LEU A 48 -10.48 -8.49 0.20
C LEU A 48 -9.56 -9.71 0.14
N LEU A 49 -8.74 -9.92 1.16
CA LEU A 49 -7.85 -11.08 1.25
C LEU A 49 -8.69 -12.36 1.30
N ALA A 50 -9.84 -12.37 1.98
CA ALA A 50 -10.73 -13.54 2.01
C ALA A 50 -11.18 -13.97 0.60
N GLU A 51 -11.38 -13.01 -0.31
CA GLU A 51 -11.87 -13.23 -1.68
C GLU A 51 -10.79 -13.71 -2.68
N ILE A 52 -9.50 -13.61 -2.35
CA ILE A 52 -8.41 -14.06 -3.24
C ILE A 52 -8.46 -15.58 -3.43
N LYS A 53 -8.47 -16.01 -4.69
CA LYS A 53 -8.57 -17.41 -5.08
C LYS A 53 -7.20 -18.09 -5.09
N SER A 54 -7.15 -19.29 -4.54
CA SER A 54 -6.00 -20.19 -4.75
C SER A 54 -5.90 -20.57 -6.23
N ARG A 55 -4.67 -20.66 -6.74
CA ARG A 55 -4.36 -21.24 -8.04
C ARG A 55 -4.28 -22.76 -7.90
N ASP A 56 -4.81 -23.47 -8.90
CA ASP A 56 -4.75 -24.94 -8.95
C ASP A 56 -3.34 -25.42 -9.34
N ASN A 57 -2.64 -24.65 -10.16
CA ASN A 57 -1.30 -24.95 -10.65
C ASN A 57 -0.27 -24.10 -9.91
N THR A 58 0.28 -24.64 -8.81
CA THR A 58 1.40 -24.00 -8.10
C THR A 58 2.69 -24.13 -8.90
N ILE A 59 3.39 -23.02 -9.09
CA ILE A 59 4.72 -22.97 -9.68
C ILE A 59 5.74 -23.44 -8.64
N ASP A 60 6.53 -24.47 -8.97
CA ASP A 60 7.63 -24.98 -8.14
C ASP A 60 8.82 -24.02 -8.15
N ALA A 61 8.64 -22.87 -7.52
CA ALA A 61 9.61 -21.79 -7.43
C ALA A 61 9.56 -21.14 -6.06
N LYS A 62 10.73 -20.66 -5.62
CA LYS A 62 10.90 -19.86 -4.43
C LYS A 62 11.05 -18.40 -4.84
N VAL A 63 10.14 -17.53 -4.40
CA VAL A 63 10.14 -16.10 -4.73
C VAL A 63 10.30 -15.23 -3.49
N LEU A 64 10.96 -14.09 -3.66
CA LEU A 64 11.06 -13.04 -2.65
C LEU A 64 10.19 -11.85 -3.07
N VAL A 65 9.42 -11.29 -2.14
CA VAL A 65 8.74 -10.00 -2.32
C VAL A 65 9.42 -8.94 -1.46
N VAL A 66 9.85 -7.83 -2.07
CA VAL A 66 10.51 -6.72 -1.38
C VAL A 66 9.61 -5.49 -1.37
N THR A 67 9.19 -5.06 -0.19
CA THR A 67 8.38 -3.85 0.01
C THR A 67 9.23 -2.72 0.62
N PRO A 68 8.91 -1.46 0.34
CA PRO A 68 9.63 -0.32 0.93
C PRO A 68 9.43 -0.26 2.45
N ALA A 69 10.43 0.24 3.16
CA ALA A 69 10.33 0.59 4.58
C ALA A 69 9.42 1.81 4.80
N ALA A 70 8.92 1.95 6.03
CA ALA A 70 8.06 3.08 6.41
C ALA A 70 8.76 4.44 6.19
N SER A 71 10.04 4.53 6.54
CA SER A 71 10.97 5.64 6.26
C SER A 71 11.04 5.99 4.76
N THR A 72 11.15 4.98 3.89
CA THR A 72 11.15 5.18 2.43
C THR A 72 9.79 5.72 1.94
N ILE A 73 8.68 5.19 2.46
CA ILE A 73 7.32 5.66 2.13
C ILE A 73 7.13 7.10 2.63
N GLU A 74 7.58 7.43 3.84
CA GLU A 74 7.48 8.78 4.38
C GLU A 74 8.26 9.80 3.55
N ALA A 75 9.46 9.41 3.09
CA ALA A 75 10.35 10.26 2.32
C ALA A 75 9.89 10.44 0.86
N LEU A 76 9.43 9.36 0.21
CA LEU A 76 9.19 9.33 -1.24
C LEU A 76 7.74 9.07 -1.64
N GLY A 77 6.95 8.44 -0.77
CA GLY A 77 5.59 7.98 -1.07
C GLY A 77 4.47 8.97 -0.75
N ILE A 78 4.74 9.99 0.05
CA ILE A 78 3.71 10.93 0.52
C ILE A 78 3.90 12.30 -0.13
N LYS A 79 2.90 12.73 -0.88
CA LYS A 79 2.84 14.10 -1.40
C LYS A 79 2.50 15.07 -0.27
N ARG A 80 3.43 15.96 0.05
CA ARG A 80 3.22 17.02 1.05
C ARG A 80 2.65 18.26 0.36
N THR A 81 1.41 18.64 0.70
CA THR A 81 0.78 19.89 0.24
C THR A 81 0.60 20.81 1.44
N GLY A 82 1.07 22.06 1.35
CA GLY A 82 1.10 22.98 2.49
C GLY A 82 2.04 22.49 3.59
N THR A 83 1.60 22.56 4.84
CA THR A 83 2.37 22.17 6.03
C THR A 83 1.62 21.08 6.82
N PRO A 84 1.56 19.83 6.30
CA PRO A 84 0.85 18.75 6.98
C PRO A 84 1.49 18.48 8.36
N LYS A 85 0.66 18.15 9.35
CA LYS A 85 1.14 17.72 10.67
C LYS A 85 1.78 16.34 10.56
N GLN A 86 2.77 16.04 11.41
CA GLN A 86 3.45 14.73 11.42
C GLN A 86 2.46 13.57 11.57
N GLU A 87 1.44 13.71 12.42
CA GLU A 87 0.39 12.69 12.60
C GLU A 87 -0.33 12.30 11.28
N GLN A 88 -0.50 13.27 10.36
CA GLN A 88 -1.09 13.01 9.05
C GLN A 88 -0.13 12.26 8.13
N ILE A 89 1.17 12.57 8.22
CA ILE A 89 2.23 11.87 7.51
C ILE A 89 2.30 10.42 8.02
N ASP A 90 2.34 10.23 9.34
CA ASP A 90 2.41 8.92 9.98
C ASP A 90 1.20 8.05 9.61
N PHE A 91 0.00 8.64 9.58
CA PHE A 91 -1.21 7.96 9.09
C PHE A 91 -1.05 7.46 7.66
N MET A 92 -0.65 8.34 6.73
CA MET A 92 -0.48 7.98 5.32
C MET A 92 0.65 6.96 5.12
N THR A 93 1.70 7.02 5.94
CA THR A 93 2.80 6.04 5.94
C THR A 93 2.27 4.67 6.34
N GLN A 94 1.58 4.56 7.47
CA GLN A 94 1.02 3.29 7.96
C GLN A 94 -0.04 2.72 7.01
N PHE A 95 -0.87 3.59 6.44
CA PHE A 95 -1.86 3.23 5.43
C PHE A 95 -1.18 2.56 4.23
N THR A 96 -0.13 3.19 3.71
CA THR A 96 0.58 2.69 2.52
C THR A 96 1.39 1.43 2.82
N VAL A 97 2.05 1.34 3.99
CA VAL A 97 2.74 0.12 4.44
C VAL A 97 1.76 -1.05 4.47
N SER A 98 0.58 -0.85 5.03
CA SER A 98 -0.46 -1.88 5.12
C SER A 98 -0.92 -2.36 3.76
N ASP A 99 -1.13 -1.43 2.81
CA ASP A 99 -1.48 -1.78 1.42
C ASP A 99 -0.37 -2.62 0.76
N GLN A 100 0.91 -2.27 0.92
CA GLN A 100 2.02 -3.03 0.33
C GLN A 100 2.13 -4.44 0.91
N LEU A 101 1.97 -4.59 2.23
CA LEU A 101 1.98 -5.89 2.89
C LEU A 101 0.77 -6.75 2.48
N PHE A 102 -0.39 -6.13 2.21
CA PHE A 102 -1.54 -6.84 1.69
C PHE A 102 -1.27 -7.51 0.33
N PHE A 103 -0.51 -6.90 -0.57
CA PHE A 103 -0.11 -7.55 -1.83
C PHE A 103 0.76 -8.79 -1.60
N VAL A 104 1.65 -8.76 -0.61
CA VAL A 104 2.45 -9.93 -0.19
C VAL A 104 1.53 -11.06 0.28
N ASP A 105 0.57 -10.74 1.14
CA ASP A 105 -0.35 -11.72 1.71
C ASP A 105 -1.31 -12.28 0.65
N ALA A 106 -1.77 -11.45 -0.28
CA ALA A 106 -2.56 -11.89 -1.42
C ALA A 106 -1.79 -12.88 -2.30
N LEU A 107 -0.50 -12.63 -2.58
CA LEU A 107 0.35 -13.55 -3.34
C LEU A 107 0.61 -14.87 -2.59
N LYS A 108 0.83 -14.82 -1.27
CA LYS A 108 0.93 -16.02 -0.44
C LYS A 108 -0.36 -16.83 -0.46
N LYS A 109 -1.49 -16.16 -0.28
CA LYS A 109 -2.82 -16.80 -0.25
C LYS A 109 -3.19 -17.44 -1.59
N SER A 110 -2.80 -16.82 -2.71
CA SER A 110 -3.11 -17.36 -4.03
C SER A 110 -2.37 -18.66 -4.34
N LYS A 111 -1.34 -19.02 -3.56
CA LYS A 111 -0.51 -20.23 -3.78
C LYS A 111 0.04 -20.34 -5.21
N LEU A 112 0.25 -19.19 -5.87
CA LEU A 112 0.84 -19.16 -7.20
C LEU A 112 2.25 -19.78 -7.20
N PHE A 113 3.03 -19.53 -6.14
CA PHE A 113 4.37 -20.09 -5.95
C PHE A 113 4.40 -21.02 -4.75
N LYS A 114 5.26 -22.04 -4.80
CA LYS A 114 5.48 -22.99 -3.70
C LYS A 114 5.97 -22.30 -2.42
N GLN A 115 6.82 -21.29 -2.57
CA GLN A 115 7.31 -20.51 -1.44
C GLN A 115 7.39 -19.03 -1.79
N VAL A 116 6.75 -18.20 -0.96
CA VAL A 116 6.79 -16.73 -1.05
C VAL A 116 7.37 -16.21 0.26
N GLU A 117 8.57 -15.64 0.20
CA GLU A 117 9.18 -14.91 1.30
C GLU A 117 8.99 -13.41 1.12
N SER A 118 9.14 -12.64 2.21
CA SER A 118 8.98 -11.19 2.17
C SER A 118 10.06 -10.48 2.96
N ARG A 119 10.53 -9.34 2.44
CA ARG A 119 11.47 -8.44 3.11
C ARG A 119 11.02 -6.99 2.98
N VAL A 120 11.28 -6.22 4.03
CA VAL A 120 11.12 -4.77 4.04
C VAL A 120 12.51 -4.15 3.90
N ALA A 121 12.67 -3.18 3.01
CA ALA A 121 13.98 -2.57 2.74
C ALA A 121 13.88 -1.07 2.40
N GLU A 122 14.93 -0.32 2.74
CA GLU A 122 15.05 1.11 2.38
C GLU A 122 15.23 1.33 0.87
N HIS A 123 15.93 0.40 0.21
CA HIS A 123 16.24 0.47 -1.21
C HIS A 123 15.78 -0.82 -1.90
N THR A 124 14.49 -0.89 -2.22
CA THR A 124 13.84 -2.12 -2.71
C THR A 124 14.51 -2.68 -3.97
N LEU A 125 14.90 -1.84 -4.93
CA LEU A 125 15.61 -2.29 -6.15
C LEU A 125 16.99 -2.88 -5.83
N LYS A 126 17.75 -2.23 -4.94
CA LYS A 126 19.08 -2.72 -4.53
C LYS A 126 18.95 -4.08 -3.82
N GLU A 127 18.02 -4.19 -2.88
CA GLU A 127 17.74 -5.44 -2.18
C GLU A 127 17.27 -6.53 -3.15
N ALA A 128 16.44 -6.18 -4.13
CA ALA A 128 15.97 -7.13 -5.13
C ALA A 128 17.11 -7.70 -5.97
N ARG A 129 18.04 -6.85 -6.41
CA ARG A 129 19.25 -7.27 -7.15
C ARG A 129 20.17 -8.16 -6.33
N LEU A 130 20.39 -7.84 -5.06
CA LEU A 130 21.19 -8.69 -4.17
C LEU A 130 20.58 -10.08 -3.90
N ALA A 131 19.30 -10.26 -4.19
CA ALA A 131 18.57 -11.50 -3.98
C ALA A 131 18.37 -12.33 -5.27
N GLU A 132 18.69 -11.81 -6.46
CA GLU A 132 18.32 -12.45 -7.74
C GLU A 132 18.97 -13.84 -7.97
N GLU A 133 20.12 -14.09 -7.35
CA GLU A 133 20.82 -15.39 -7.41
C GLU A 133 20.26 -16.42 -6.42
N LYS A 134 19.50 -15.98 -5.40
CA LYS A 134 19.03 -16.83 -4.29
C LYS A 134 17.58 -17.31 -4.45
N TYR A 135 16.85 -16.69 -5.38
CA TYR A 135 15.43 -16.91 -5.60
C TYR A 135 15.18 -17.11 -7.10
N SER A 136 14.15 -17.88 -7.46
CA SER A 136 13.76 -18.07 -8.86
C SER A 136 13.28 -16.76 -9.50
N ALA A 137 12.66 -15.89 -8.68
CA ALA A 137 12.34 -14.52 -9.03
C ALA A 137 12.26 -13.63 -7.77
N VAL A 138 12.48 -12.33 -7.96
CA VAL A 138 12.29 -11.30 -6.94
C VAL A 138 11.27 -10.29 -7.45
N ILE A 139 10.18 -10.12 -6.70
CA ILE A 139 9.15 -9.13 -6.93
C ILE A 139 9.43 -7.95 -6.01
N TYR A 140 9.43 -6.73 -6.52
CA TYR A 140 9.71 -5.56 -5.68
C TYR A 140 8.84 -4.37 -6.09
N PHE A 141 8.50 -3.54 -5.10
CA PHE A 141 7.85 -2.26 -5.35
C PHE A 141 8.90 -1.17 -5.48
N HIS A 142 9.06 -0.61 -6.68
CA HIS A 142 9.97 0.49 -6.95
C HIS A 142 9.24 1.81 -6.71
N LEU A 143 9.63 2.56 -5.69
CA LEU A 143 9.05 3.86 -5.34
C LEU A 143 10.07 4.97 -5.59
N VAL A 144 9.74 5.91 -6.47
CA VAL A 144 10.58 7.08 -6.81
C VAL A 144 9.96 8.36 -6.28
N SER A 145 8.64 8.50 -6.41
CA SER A 145 7.88 9.65 -5.91
C SER A 145 6.42 9.24 -5.63
N PRO A 146 5.58 10.11 -5.02
CA PRO A 146 4.21 9.76 -4.66
C PRO A 146 3.32 9.38 -5.86
N THR A 147 3.71 9.83 -7.06
CA THR A 147 2.99 9.53 -8.32
C THR A 147 3.78 8.60 -9.24
N GLN A 148 5.01 8.21 -8.85
CA GLN A 148 5.89 7.36 -9.64
C GLN A 148 6.31 6.17 -8.77
N GLY A 149 5.52 5.12 -8.84
CA GLY A 149 5.83 3.84 -8.23
C GLY A 149 5.16 2.69 -8.98
N GLY A 150 5.73 1.50 -8.86
CA GLY A 150 5.22 0.32 -9.56
C GLY A 150 5.82 -0.97 -9.06
N TRP A 151 5.12 -2.08 -9.33
CA TRP A 151 5.59 -3.42 -9.07
C TRP A 151 6.40 -3.95 -10.25
N TYR A 152 7.50 -4.63 -9.96
CA TYR A 152 8.39 -5.20 -10.95
C TYR A 152 8.82 -6.61 -10.53
N LEU A 153 9.15 -7.44 -11.51
CA LEU A 153 9.68 -8.80 -11.35
C LEU A 153 11.05 -8.89 -12.01
N ILE A 154 12.04 -9.38 -11.26
CA ILE A 154 13.34 -9.83 -11.77
C ILE A 154 13.34 -11.35 -11.72
N LYS A 155 13.54 -11.99 -12.86
CA LYS A 155 13.65 -13.45 -12.93
C LYS A 155 15.13 -13.82 -12.96
N SER A 156 15.50 -14.89 -12.25
CA SER A 156 16.89 -15.34 -12.24
C SER A 156 17.37 -15.65 -13.66
N GLY A 157 18.54 -15.13 -14.03
CA GLY A 157 19.10 -15.24 -15.37
C GLY A 157 18.49 -14.30 -16.42
N ILE A 158 17.62 -13.36 -16.05
CA ILE A 158 17.09 -12.32 -16.94
C ILE A 158 17.45 -10.94 -16.38
N ASP A 159 18.25 -10.20 -17.14
CA ASP A 159 18.78 -8.90 -16.69
C ASP A 159 17.70 -7.82 -16.52
N ALA A 160 16.72 -7.81 -17.42
CA ALA A 160 15.71 -6.74 -17.50
C ALA A 160 14.51 -7.02 -16.58
N PRO A 161 14.18 -6.12 -15.62
CA PRO A 161 12.98 -6.22 -14.83
C PRO A 161 11.73 -6.10 -15.71
N THR A 162 10.73 -6.94 -15.44
CA THR A 162 9.42 -6.86 -16.10
C THR A 162 8.43 -6.13 -15.19
N GLN A 163 7.74 -5.12 -15.71
CA GLN A 163 6.70 -4.42 -14.96
C GLN A 163 5.48 -5.32 -14.74
N ILE A 164 4.97 -5.33 -13.51
CA ILE A 164 3.73 -6.00 -13.14
C ILE A 164 2.62 -4.94 -13.13
N ASN A 165 1.59 -5.18 -13.93
CA ASN A 165 0.45 -4.26 -14.05
C ASN A 165 -0.78 -4.85 -13.35
N SER A 166 -1.66 -3.97 -12.89
CA SER A 166 -3.02 -4.33 -12.49
C SER A 166 -4.01 -3.71 -13.48
N ASP A 167 -5.15 -4.35 -13.71
CA ASP A 167 -6.26 -3.73 -14.41
C ASP A 167 -6.69 -2.45 -13.68
N ALA A 168 -6.59 -1.31 -14.37
CA ALA A 168 -6.89 0.00 -13.81
C ALA A 168 -8.40 0.27 -13.66
N ILE A 169 -9.25 -0.50 -14.36
CA ILE A 169 -10.71 -0.38 -14.33
C ILE A 169 -11.28 -1.22 -13.18
N ALA A 170 -10.67 -2.38 -12.92
CA ALA A 170 -11.07 -3.27 -11.84
C ALA A 170 -10.92 -2.64 -10.45
N LYS A 171 -11.78 -3.03 -9.51
CA LYS A 171 -11.77 -2.60 -8.10
C LYS A 171 -11.83 -3.81 -7.19
N GLY A 172 -11.35 -3.68 -5.94
CA GLY A 172 -11.39 -4.76 -4.96
C GLY A 172 -10.59 -5.98 -5.39
N ALA A 173 -11.07 -7.19 -5.05
CA ALA A 173 -10.39 -8.44 -5.34
C ALA A 173 -10.06 -8.67 -6.83
N PRO A 174 -10.96 -8.38 -7.81
CA PRO A 174 -10.62 -8.46 -9.23
C PRO A 174 -9.34 -7.71 -9.65
N ARG A 175 -9.07 -6.55 -9.05
CA ARG A 175 -7.84 -5.80 -9.34
C ARG A 175 -6.60 -6.54 -8.83
N ILE A 176 -6.70 -7.15 -7.65
CA ILE A 176 -5.60 -7.90 -7.05
C ILE A 176 -5.35 -9.20 -7.81
N GLU A 177 -6.41 -9.89 -8.24
CA GLU A 177 -6.32 -11.04 -9.14
C GLU A 177 -5.60 -10.68 -10.44
N SER A 178 -5.96 -9.55 -11.07
CA SER A 178 -5.28 -9.09 -12.29
C SER A 178 -3.79 -8.82 -12.09
N TRP A 179 -3.39 -8.36 -10.90
CA TRP A 179 -1.99 -8.16 -10.54
C TRP A 179 -1.26 -9.51 -10.37
N ILE A 180 -1.90 -10.49 -9.73
CA ILE A 180 -1.38 -11.87 -9.62
C ILE A 180 -1.23 -12.52 -11.00
N ASP A 181 -2.21 -12.34 -11.88
CA ASP A 181 -2.17 -12.85 -13.27
C ASP A 181 -1.03 -12.22 -14.07
N SER A 182 -0.76 -10.92 -13.86
CA SER A 182 0.39 -10.24 -14.46
C SER A 182 1.72 -10.82 -13.95
N ILE A 183 1.81 -11.23 -12.68
CA ILE A 183 3.00 -11.91 -12.13
C ILE A 183 3.19 -13.26 -12.79
N GLU A 184 2.13 -14.07 -12.85
CA GLU A 184 2.17 -15.39 -13.47
C GLU A 184 2.60 -15.30 -14.93
N SER A 185 2.03 -14.35 -15.67
CA SER A 185 2.36 -14.09 -17.08
C SER A 185 3.81 -13.64 -17.25
N ALA A 186 4.28 -12.69 -16.42
CA ALA A 186 5.66 -12.22 -16.43
C ALA A 186 6.65 -13.34 -16.11
N TYR A 187 6.33 -14.22 -15.17
CA TYR A 187 7.17 -15.34 -14.79
C TYR A 187 7.26 -16.42 -15.88
N LYS A 188 6.13 -16.74 -16.54
CA LYS A 188 6.05 -17.76 -17.59
C LYS A 188 6.65 -17.31 -18.92
N LYS A 189 6.70 -16.01 -19.20
CA LYS A 189 7.34 -15.49 -20.41
C LYS A 189 8.80 -15.95 -20.46
N ARG A 190 9.18 -16.58 -21.57
CA ARG A 190 10.59 -16.92 -21.84
C ARG A 190 11.33 -15.63 -22.19
N GLY A 191 12.42 -15.36 -21.48
CA GLY A 191 13.49 -14.46 -21.94
C GLY A 191 14.41 -15.20 -22.89
#